data_AF-A0A172TME7-F1
#
_entry.id   AF-A0A172TME7-F1
#
_cell.length_a   1.000
_cell.length_b   1.000
_cell.length_c   1.000
_cell.angle_alpha   90.00
_cell.angle_beta   90.00
_cell.angle_gamma   90.00
#
_symmetry.space_group_name_H-M   'P 1'
#
loop_
_entity.id
_entity.type
_entity.pdbx_description
1 polymer ?
#
loop_
_entity_poly.entity_id
_entity_poly.type
_entity_poly.pdbx_seq_one_letter_code
_entity_poly.pdbx_strand_id
1 'polypeptide(L)'
;MKLNKRVMVESVGMTLLIALVMIIWPVIQGMWLTRKNEPDIINEYATVDQLQSKVAFGVMYTPTVLGISAGVLSLLIFAIAYYGVRMFIRRKLN
;
A
#
# COMPACT_ATOMS: atom_id res chain seq x y z
N MET A 1 32.00 -9.86 -1.40
CA MET A 1 31.51 -8.51 -1.05
C MET A 1 31.14 -8.48 0.43
N LYS A 2 31.78 -7.63 1.26
CA LYS A 2 31.34 -7.47 2.66
C LYS A 2 30.07 -6.61 2.68
N LEU A 3 28.99 -7.13 3.26
CA LEU A 3 27.73 -6.38 3.44
C LEU A 3 27.97 -5.22 4.41
N ASN A 4 27.51 -4.02 4.03
CA ASN A 4 27.68 -2.85 4.87
C ASN A 4 26.48 -2.77 5.84
N LYS A 5 26.70 -3.25 7.08
CA LYS A 5 25.64 -3.39 8.11
C LYS A 5 24.85 -2.09 8.33
N ARG A 6 25.50 -0.93 8.25
CA ARG A 6 24.83 0.37 8.42
C ARG A 6 23.83 0.66 7.30
N VAL A 7 24.22 0.41 6.05
CA VAL A 7 23.35 0.62 4.88
C VAL A 7 22.20 -0.40 4.88
N MET A 8 22.45 -1.62 5.35
CA MET A 8 21.41 -2.64 5.47
C MET A 8 20.32 -2.23 6.47
N VAL A 9 20.69 -1.72 7.65
CA VAL A 9 19.73 -1.23 8.64
C VAL A 9 18.95 -0.01 8.11
N GLU A 10 19.64 0.91 7.43
CA GLU A 10 19.00 2.09 6.80
C GLU A 10 17.97 1.67 5.74
N SER A 11 18.30 0.69 4.90
CA SER A 11 17.36 0.15 3.90
C SER A 11 16.14 -0.50 4.53
N VAL A 12 16.31 -1.34 5.56
CA VAL A 12 15.18 -1.98 6.26
C VAL A 12 14.28 -0.94 6.90
N GLY A 13 14.86 0.06 7.57
CA GLY A 13 14.11 1.17 8.18
C GLY A 13 13.32 1.96 7.13
N MET A 14 13.93 2.26 5.98
CA MET A 14 13.26 3.00 4.90
C MET A 14 12.10 2.22 4.29
N THR A 15 12.29 0.91 4.05
CA THR A 15 11.22 0.05 3.54
C THR A 15 10.03 -0.01 4.51
N LEU A 16 10.28 -0.12 5.82
CA LEU A 16 9.22 -0.10 6.83
C LEU A 16 8.47 1.23 6.87
N LEU A 17 9.18 2.36 6.74
CA LEU A 17 8.57 3.68 6.70
C LEU A 17 7.64 3.82 5.49
N ILE A 18 8.08 3.36 4.31
CA ILE A 18 7.25 3.38 3.10
C ILE A 18 6.02 2.50 3.27
N ALA A 19 6.17 1.31 3.85
CA ALA A 19 5.04 0.43 4.14
C ALA A 19 4.00 1.11 5.04
N LEU A 20 4.43 1.86 6.07
CA LEU A 20 3.52 2.65 6.91
C LEU A 20 2.79 3.72 6.11
N VAL A 21 3.49 4.46 5.23
CA VAL A 21 2.86 5.47 4.38
C VAL A 21 1.81 4.84 3.45
N MET A 22 2.10 3.67 2.88
CA MET A 22 1.15 2.93 2.03
C MET A 22 -0.11 2.50 2.79
N ILE A 23 -0.03 2.26 4.11
CA ILE A 23 -1.20 1.95 4.94
C ILE A 23 -2.00 3.22 5.27
N ILE A 24 -1.32 4.33 5.56
CA ILE A 24 -1.96 5.59 5.95
C ILE A 24 -2.65 6.27 4.76
N TRP A 25 -2.06 6.16 3.57
CA TRP A 25 -2.53 6.85 2.37
C TRP A 25 -3.99 6.53 1.97
N PRO A 26 -4.43 5.26 1.93
CA PRO A 26 -5.83 4.91 1.68
C PRO A 26 -6.81 5.51 2.70
N VAL A 27 -6.39 5.61 3.97
CA VAL A 27 -7.23 6.20 5.03
C VAL A 27 -7.48 7.68 4.74
N ILE A 28 -6.44 8.42 4.36
CA ILE A 28 -6.56 9.84 3.99
C ILE A 28 -7.46 10.00 2.76
N GLN A 29 -7.27 9.16 1.73
CA GLN A 29 -8.11 9.19 0.52
C GLN A 29 -9.58 8.90 0.84
N GLY A 30 -9.84 7.89 1.67
CA GLY A 30 -11.19 7.57 2.14
C GLY A 30 -11.84 8.75 2.87
N MET A 31 -11.11 9.37 3.79
CA MET A 31 -11.59 10.55 4.51
C MET A 31 -11.89 11.73 3.57
N TRP A 32 -11.07 11.95 2.54
CA TRP A 32 -11.30 13.02 1.58
C TRP A 32 -12.53 12.78 0.70
N LEU A 33 -12.74 11.52 0.27
CA LEU A 33 -13.90 11.12 -0.52
C LEU A 33 -15.21 11.28 0.28
N THR A 34 -15.22 10.87 1.55
CA THR A 34 -16.41 11.00 2.42
C THR A 34 -16.75 12.46 2.72
N ARG A 35 -15.77 13.36 2.75
CA ARG A 35 -16.04 14.79 2.97
C ARG A 35 -16.58 15.52 1.74
N LYS A 36 -16.28 15.03 0.53
CA LYS A 36 -16.65 15.69 -0.72
C LYS A 36 -17.98 15.20 -1.28
N ASN A 37 -18.38 13.97 -0.94
CA ASN A 37 -19.63 13.39 -1.38
C ASN A 37 -20.65 13.47 -0.23
N GLU A 38 -21.56 14.44 -0.27
CA GLU A 38 -22.80 14.36 0.51
C GLU A 38 -23.62 13.19 -0.07
N PRO A 39 -23.99 12.17 0.74
CA PRO A 39 -24.83 11.09 0.25
C PRO A 39 -26.22 11.66 -0.04
N ASP A 40 -26.51 11.83 -1.32
CA ASP A 40 -27.76 12.40 -1.80
C ASP A 40 -28.86 11.33 -1.66
N ILE A 41 -29.52 11.33 -0.50
CA ILE A 41 -30.47 10.29 -0.06
C ILE A 41 -31.59 10.08 -1.10
N ILE A 42 -31.94 11.10 -1.88
CA ILE A 42 -33.01 11.06 -2.88
C ILE A 42 -32.62 10.23 -4.12
N ASN A 43 -31.33 10.24 -4.50
CA ASN A 43 -30.79 9.40 -5.58
C ASN A 43 -30.28 8.04 -5.08
N GLU A 44 -30.00 7.92 -3.78
CA GLU A 44 -29.65 6.64 -3.17
C GLU A 44 -30.79 5.64 -3.22
N TYR A 45 -32.07 6.01 -3.06
CA TYR A 45 -33.18 5.03 -3.10
C TYR A 45 -33.29 4.25 -4.43
N ALA A 46 -33.02 4.90 -5.58
CA ALA A 46 -32.92 4.19 -6.87
C ALA A 46 -31.70 3.27 -6.93
N THR A 47 -30.65 3.61 -6.18
CA THR A 47 -29.46 2.80 -6.00
C THR A 47 -29.69 1.71 -4.94
N VAL A 48 -30.60 1.86 -3.96
CA VAL A 48 -30.91 0.86 -2.93
C VAL A 48 -31.53 -0.38 -3.57
N ASP A 49 -32.34 -0.24 -4.62
CA ASP A 49 -32.85 -1.39 -5.40
C ASP A 49 -31.70 -2.10 -6.15
N GLN A 50 -30.75 -1.35 -6.71
CA GLN A 50 -29.54 -1.90 -7.36
C GLN A 50 -28.51 -2.44 -6.37
N LEU A 51 -28.43 -1.88 -5.17
CA LEU A 51 -27.61 -2.32 -4.04
C LEU A 51 -28.23 -3.57 -3.44
N GLN A 52 -29.54 -3.67 -3.23
CA GLN A 52 -30.17 -4.90 -2.78
C GLN A 52 -30.00 -6.03 -3.80
N SER A 53 -30.01 -5.74 -5.10
CA SER A 53 -29.75 -6.77 -6.13
C SER A 53 -28.26 -7.11 -6.31
N LYS A 54 -27.32 -6.23 -5.92
CA LYS A 54 -25.85 -6.46 -5.98
C LYS A 54 -25.21 -6.81 -4.64
N VAL A 55 -25.91 -6.63 -3.52
CA VAL A 55 -25.50 -7.06 -2.19
C VAL A 55 -25.89 -8.53 -2.05
N ALA A 56 -25.28 -9.35 -2.91
CA ALA A 56 -24.77 -10.62 -2.44
C ALA A 56 -23.74 -10.27 -1.36
N PHE A 57 -24.20 -10.16 -0.10
CA PHE A 57 -23.35 -10.01 1.07
C PHE A 57 -22.27 -11.09 1.00
N GLY A 58 -21.03 -10.75 0.60
CA GLY A 58 -19.97 -11.75 0.63
C GLY A 58 -18.82 -11.64 -0.34
N VAL A 59 -18.53 -10.50 -1.00
CA VAL A 59 -17.15 -10.30 -1.44
C VAL A 59 -16.36 -9.75 -0.26
N MET A 60 -16.09 -10.62 0.72
CA MET A 60 -14.95 -10.38 1.59
C MET A 60 -13.74 -10.31 0.66
N TYR A 61 -13.05 -9.18 0.64
CA TYR A 61 -11.75 -9.08 0.00
C TYR A 61 -10.74 -9.84 0.88
N THR A 62 -10.93 -11.16 0.97
CA THR A 62 -10.00 -12.06 1.62
C THR A 62 -8.70 -11.96 0.86
N PRO A 63 -7.61 -11.49 1.49
CA PRO A 63 -6.34 -11.41 0.82
C PRO A 63 -5.97 -12.83 0.39
N THR A 64 -6.00 -13.06 -0.92
CA THR A 64 -5.62 -14.35 -1.47
C THR A 64 -4.14 -14.59 -1.17
N VAL A 65 -3.73 -15.85 -1.08
CA VAL A 65 -2.31 -16.20 -0.87
C VAL A 65 -1.41 -15.49 -1.90
N LEU A 66 -1.91 -15.32 -3.13
CA LEU A 66 -1.26 -14.55 -4.19
C LEU A 66 -1.15 -13.05 -3.87
N GLY A 67 -2.20 -12.44 -3.31
CA GLY A 67 -2.17 -11.03 -2.90
C GLY A 67 -1.17 -10.77 -1.76
N ILE A 68 -1.11 -11.67 -0.78
CA ILE A 68 -0.16 -11.57 0.33
C ILE A 68 1.27 -11.77 -0.18
N SER A 69 1.51 -12.79 -1.02
CA SER A 69 2.84 -13.06 -1.56
C SER A 69 3.33 -11.94 -2.48
N ALA A 70 2.46 -11.37 -3.31
CA ALA A 70 2.78 -10.21 -4.13
C ALA A 70 3.15 -8.98 -3.27
N GLY A 71 2.42 -8.74 -2.18
CA GLY A 71 2.72 -7.68 -1.22
C GLY A 71 4.11 -7.85 -0.61
N VAL A 72 4.42 -9.03 -0.08
CA VAL A 72 5.73 -9.33 0.53
C VAL A 72 6.86 -9.22 -0.51
N LEU A 73 6.67 -9.75 -1.72
CA LEU A 73 7.65 -9.67 -2.81
C LEU A 73 7.93 -8.22 -3.19
N SER A 74 6.90 -7.38 -3.30
CA SER A 74 7.07 -5.97 -3.65
C SER A 74 7.93 -5.23 -2.61
N LEU A 75 7.72 -5.49 -1.32
CA LEU A 75 8.52 -4.90 -0.24
C LEU A 75 9.97 -5.37 -0.27
N LEU A 76 10.21 -6.66 -0.54
CA LEU A 76 11.55 -7.22 -0.65
C LEU A 76 12.32 -6.66 -1.85
N ILE A 77 11.68 -6.59 -3.02
CA ILE A 77 12.27 -5.99 -4.22
C ILE A 77 12.64 -4.53 -3.95
N PHE A 78 11.76 -3.78 -3.27
CA PHE A 78 12.02 -2.39 -2.93
C PHE A 78 13.22 -2.24 -1.99
N ALA A 79 13.32 -3.08 -0.96
CA ALA A 79 14.45 -3.08 -0.02
C ALA A 79 15.79 -3.36 -0.74
N ILE A 80 15.81 -4.34 -1.63
CA ILE A 80 17.00 -4.72 -2.43
C ILE A 80 17.38 -3.57 -3.36
N ALA A 81 16.42 -3.01 -4.09
CA ALA A 81 16.65 -1.90 -5.01
C ALA A 81 17.20 -0.68 -4.28
N TYR A 82 16.61 -0.29 -3.15
CA TYR A 82 17.07 0.84 -2.35
C TYR A 82 18.49 0.62 -1.81
N TYR A 83 18.80 -0.57 -1.28
CA TYR A 83 20.15 -0.93 -0.84
C TYR A 83 21.17 -0.86 -1.99
N GLY A 84 20.83 -1.39 -3.17
CA GLY A 84 21.67 -1.36 -4.36
C GLY A 84 21.98 0.06 -4.82
N VAL A 85 20.96 0.91 -4.93
CA VAL A 85 21.09 2.33 -5.30
C VAL A 85 21.95 3.07 -4.27
N ARG A 86 21.67 2.89 -2.97
CA ARG A 86 22.44 3.55 -1.90
C ARG A 86 23.90 3.14 -1.88
N MET A 87 24.20 1.87 -2.16
CA MET A 87 25.57 1.38 -2.30
C MET A 87 26.26 1.96 -3.53
N PHE A 88 25.58 2.04 -4.68
CA PHE A 88 26.12 2.60 -5.90
C PHE A 88 26.46 4.09 -5.73
N ILE A 89 25.57 4.86 -5.12
CA ILE A 89 25.80 6.27 -4.79
C ILE A 89 27.01 6.43 -3.87
N ARG A 90 27.11 5.65 -2.79
CA ARG A 90 28.28 5.69 -1.89
C ARG A 90 29.60 5.31 -2.57
N ARG A 91 29.58 4.39 -3.52
CA ARG A 91 30.78 4.01 -4.29
C ARG A 91 31.22 5.07 -5.29
N LYS A 92 30.28 5.88 -5.80
CA LYS A 92 30.56 6.96 -6.78
C LYS A 92 30.97 8.27 -6.10
N LEU A 93 30.62 8.46 -4.84
CA LEU A 93 30.96 9.63 -4.01
C LEU A 93 32.28 9.49 -3.24
N ASN A 94 32.93 8.32 -3.29
CA ASN A 94 34.27 8.04 -2.76
C ASN A 94 35.25 7.92 -3.92
#